data_AF-A0A3N5ELW6-F1
#
_entry.id   AF-A0A3N5ELW6-F1
#
_cell.length_a   1.000
_cell.length_b   1.000
_cell.length_c   1.000
_cell.angle_alpha   90.00
_cell.angle_beta   90.00
_cell.angle_gamma   90.00
#
_symmetry.space_group_name_H-M   'P 1'
#
loop_
_entity.id
_entity.type
_entity.pdbx_description
1 polymer ?
#
loop_
_entity_poly.entity_id
_entity_poly.type
_entity_poly.pdbx_seq_one_letter_code
_entity_poly.pdbx_strand_id
1 'polypeptide(L)' 'MTVTPEEIYTDTSEKTSEKIIELIRTNKFITIKELAESIGISNRSIERNIKKLQNENKLKRVGADKGGHWELKI' A
#
# COMPACT_ATOMS: atom_id res chain seq x y z
N MET A 1 5.07 -14.38 26.55
CA MET A 1 5.65 -14.39 25.20
C MET A 1 5.93 -12.97 24.79
N THR A 2 7.19 -12.56 24.73
CA THR A 2 7.60 -11.26 24.19
C THR A 2 7.81 -11.44 22.69
N VAL A 3 6.89 -10.93 21.89
CA VAL A 3 7.09 -10.82 20.44
C VAL A 3 8.30 -9.92 20.17
N THR A 4 9.15 -10.34 19.26
CA THR A 4 10.38 -9.59 18.93
C THR A 4 10.05 -8.37 18.08
N PRO A 5 10.89 -7.31 18.07
CA PRO A 5 10.63 -6.12 17.26
C PRO A 5 10.48 -6.40 15.75
N GLU A 6 11.08 -7.49 15.24
CA GLU A 6 10.89 -7.92 13.86
C GLU A 6 9.47 -8.44 13.60
N GLU A 7 8.90 -9.25 14.49
CA GLU A 7 7.54 -9.80 14.33
C GLU A 7 6.44 -8.73 14.38
N ILE A 8 6.59 -7.72 15.26
CA ILE A 8 5.61 -6.62 15.33
C ILE A 8 5.64 -5.80 14.02
N TYR A 9 6.83 -5.64 13.44
CA TYR A 9 7.02 -4.88 12.22
C TYR A 9 6.42 -5.58 11.00
N THR A 10 6.58 -6.90 10.89
CA THR A 10 5.99 -7.70 9.82
C THR A 10 4.46 -7.67 9.90
N ASP A 11 3.89 -7.90 11.08
CA ASP A 11 2.43 -7.92 11.29
C ASP A 11 1.78 -6.57 10.98
N THR A 12 2.42 -5.46 11.37
CA THR A 12 1.91 -4.11 11.07
C THR A 12 2.01 -3.78 9.56
N SER A 13 3.10 -4.21 8.89
CA SER A 13 3.30 -4.00 7.46
C SER A 13 2.34 -4.82 6.61
N GLU A 14 2.03 -6.05 7.01
CA GLU A 14 1.05 -6.91 6.32
C GLU A 14 -0.36 -6.31 6.41
N LYS A 15 -0.81 -5.94 7.60
CA LYS A 15 -2.10 -5.25 7.80
C LYS A 15 -2.22 -3.95 7.01
N THR A 16 -1.11 -3.22 6.86
CA THR A 16 -1.07 -1.99 6.06
C THR A 16 -1.21 -2.29 4.56
N SER A 17 -0.53 -3.33 4.08
CA SER A 17 -0.56 -3.73 2.67
C SER A 17 -1.96 -4.17 2.24
N GLU A 18 -2.67 -4.91 3.10
CA GLU A 18 -4.07 -5.31 2.90
C GLU A 18 -5.00 -4.09 2.78
N LYS A 19 -4.90 -3.15 3.73
CA LYS A 19 -5.69 -1.90 3.68
C LYS A 19 -5.44 -1.09 2.40
N ILE A 20 -4.19 -1.04 1.93
CA ILE A 20 -3.86 -0.37 0.66
C ILE A 20 -4.59 -1.04 -0.52
N ILE A 21 -4.59 -2.38 -0.58
CA ILE A 21 -5.28 -3.13 -1.62
C ILE A 21 -6.79 -2.88 -1.59
N GLU A 22 -7.41 -2.89 -0.41
CA GLU A 22 -8.85 -2.63 -0.27
C GLU A 22 -9.24 -1.22 -0.73
N LEU A 23 -8.46 -0.21 -0.35
CA LEU A 23 -8.69 1.18 -0.76
C LEU A 23 -8.51 1.35 -2.27
N ILE A 24 -7.48 0.72 -2.85
CA ILE A 24 -7.25 0.75 -4.31
C ILE A 24 -8.37 0.01 -5.06
N ARG A 25 -8.88 -1.10 -4.52
CA ARG A 25 -10.01 -1.83 -5.10
C ARG A 25 -11.26 -0.96 -5.15
N THR A 26 -11.47 -0.13 -4.13
CA THR A 26 -12.60 0.81 -4.06
C THR A 26 -12.39 2.02 -4.97
N ASN A 27 -11.17 2.56 -5.01
CA ASN A 27 -10.80 3.70 -5.86
C ASN A 27 -9.42 3.49 -6.49
N LYS A 28 -9.39 3.04 -7.75
CA LYS A 28 -8.15 2.83 -8.50
C LYS A 28 -7.34 4.10 -8.77
N PHE A 29 -7.93 5.28 -8.61
CA PHE A 29 -7.23 6.57 -8.82
C PHE A 29 -6.69 7.16 -7.52
N ILE A 30 -6.88 6.47 -6.38
CA ILE A 30 -6.46 6.96 -5.08
C ILE A 30 -4.96 7.29 -5.05
N THR A 31 -4.64 8.43 -4.48
CA THR A 31 -3.27 8.93 -4.38
C THR A 31 -2.59 8.39 -3.13
N ILE A 32 -1.25 8.47 -3.10
CA ILE A 32 -0.45 8.12 -1.91
C ILE A 32 -0.87 8.96 -0.70
N LYS A 33 -1.21 10.23 -0.91
CA LYS A 33 -1.65 11.14 0.14
C LYS A 33 -2.99 10.70 0.74
N GLU A 34 -3.98 10.38 -0.09
CA GLU A 34 -5.28 9.90 0.36
C GLU A 34 -5.18 8.55 1.08
N LEU A 35 -4.31 7.65 0.62
CA LEU A 35 -4.02 6.39 1.32
C LEU A 35 -3.43 6.63 2.71
N ALA A 36 -2.46 7.54 2.82
CA ALA A 36 -1.83 7.92 4.07
C ALA A 36 -2.84 8.51 5.06
N GLU A 37 -3.69 9.44 4.60
CA GLU A 37 -4.75 10.06 5.40
C GLU A 37 -5.80 9.02 5.84
N SER A 38 -6.21 8.12 4.95
CA SER A 38 -7.22 7.09 5.25
C SER A 38 -6.73 6.03 6.24
N ILE A 39 -5.45 5.66 6.16
CA ILE A 39 -4.85 4.64 7.03
C ILE A 39 -4.30 5.25 8.32
N GLY A 40 -3.96 6.54 8.33
CA GLY A 40 -3.39 7.25 9.47
C GLY A 40 -1.88 7.03 9.63
N ILE A 41 -1.13 6.89 8.53
CA ILE A 41 0.33 6.69 8.55
C ILE A 41 1.04 7.61 7.56
N SER A 42 2.37 7.69 7.65
CA SER A 42 3.13 8.60 6.78
C SER A 42 3.09 8.19 5.29
N ASN A 43 3.19 9.18 4.39
CA ASN A 43 3.35 8.93 2.95
C ASN A 43 4.54 7.99 2.65
N ARG A 44 5.65 8.12 3.40
CA ARG A 44 6.83 7.25 3.26
C ARG A 44 6.52 5.79 3.60
N SER A 45 5.69 5.55 4.60
CA SER A 45 5.22 4.20 4.96
C SER A 45 4.35 3.63 3.83
N ILE A 46 3.47 4.44 3.23
CA ILE A 46 2.66 4.03 2.07
C ILE A 46 3.55 3.71 0.86
N GLU A 47 4.50 4.58 0.51
CA GLU A 47 5.44 4.36 -0.59
C GLU A 47 6.20 3.03 -0.43
N ARG A 48 6.68 2.72 0.78
CA ARG A 48 7.37 1.46 1.06
C ARG A 48 6.46 0.24 0.88
N ASN A 49 5.23 0.29 1.37
CA ASN A 49 4.28 -0.81 1.21
C ASN A 49 3.83 -0.97 -0.26
N ILE A 50 3.58 0.11 -0.99
CA ILE A 50 3.30 0.07 -2.44
C ILE A 50 4.46 -0.56 -3.19
N LYS A 51 5.71 -0.17 -2.89
CA LYS A 51 6.90 -0.76 -3.53
C LYS A 51 7.02 -2.26 -3.23
N LYS A 52 6.72 -2.69 -2.01
CA LYS A 52 6.66 -4.11 -1.64
C LYS A 52 5.61 -4.84 -2.50
N LEU A 53 4.38 -4.32 -2.57
CA LEU A 53 3.31 -4.88 -3.40
C LEU A 53 3.64 -4.93 -4.89
N GLN A 54 4.35 -3.92 -5.41
CA GLN A 54 4.85 -3.92 -6.79
C GLN A 54 5.92 -4.99 -7.02
N ASN A 55 6.87 -5.15 -6.10
CA ASN A 55 7.90 -6.18 -6.18
C ASN A 55 7.29 -7.60 -6.09
N GLU A 56 6.22 -7.76 -5.33
CA GLU A 56 5.44 -9.00 -5.25
C GLU A 56 4.51 -9.21 -6.46
N ASN A 57 4.55 -8.32 -7.48
CA ASN A 57 3.67 -8.33 -8.64
C ASN A 57 2.17 -8.31 -8.29
N LYS A 58 1.79 -7.74 -7.14
CA LYS A 58 0.39 -7.62 -6.69
C LYS A 58 -0.26 -6.30 -7.12
N LEU A 59 0.55 -5.28 -7.40
CA LEU A 59 0.09 -3.93 -7.69
C LEU A 59 0.94 -3.30 -8.80
N LYS A 60 0.35 -2.51 -9.69
CA LYS A 60 1.07 -1.75 -10.72
C LYS A 60 0.44 -0.38 -10.93
N ARG A 61 1.23 0.65 -11.28
CA ARG A 61 0.71 1.93 -11.79
C ARG A 61 0.66 1.89 -13.31
N VAL A 62 -0.48 2.22 -13.91
CA VAL A 62 -0.71 2.19 -15.36
C VAL A 62 -1.24 3.55 -15.84
N GLY A 63 -0.69 4.06 -16.94
CA GLY A 63 -1.09 5.32 -17.57
C GLY A 63 -0.12 6.48 -17.31
N ALA A 64 -0.45 7.66 -17.85
CA ALA A 64 0.39 8.86 -17.78
C ALA A 64 0.51 9.42 -16.35
N ASP A 65 1.55 10.20 -16.08
CA ASP A 65 1.82 10.82 -14.77
C ASP A 65 0.61 11.58 -14.21
N LYS A 66 -0.16 12.22 -15.10
CA LYS A 66 -1.41 12.94 -14.79
C LYS A 66 -2.61 12.15 -15.29
N GLY A 67 -3.00 11.11 -14.55
CA GLY A 67 -4.22 10.33 -14.85
C GLY A 67 -4.03 8.81 -14.83
N GLY A 68 -2.82 8.33 -14.55
CA GLY A 68 -2.58 6.92 -14.33
C GLY A 68 -3.33 6.42 -13.11
N HIS A 69 -3.73 5.15 -13.13
CA HIS A 69 -4.44 4.47 -12.06
C HIS A 69 -3.63 3.27 -11.57
N TRP A 70 -4.01 2.79 -10.39
CA TRP A 70 -3.51 1.56 -9.82
C TRP A 70 -4.26 0.36 -10.40
N GLU A 71 -3.51 -0.67 -10.78
CA GLU A 71 -4.01 -1.94 -11.27
C GLU A 71 -3.58 -3.04 -10.30
N LEU A 72 -4.55 -3.79 -9.78
CA LEU A 72 -4.31 -4.98 -8.97
C LEU A 72 -4.02 -6.17 -9.89
N LYS A 73 -3.05 -7.00 -9.51
CA LYS A 73 -2.58 -8.18 -10.26
C LYS A 73 -2.78 -9.50 -9.49
N ILE A 74 -3.54 -9.42 -8.39
CA ILE A 74 -3.93 -10.53 -7.52
C ILE A 74 -5.25 -11.17 -7.95
#